data_AF-A0A482XBE0-F1
#
_entry.id   AF-A0A482XBE0-F1
#
_cell.length_a   1.000
_cell.length_b   1.000
_cell.length_c   1.000
_cell.angle_alpha   90.00
_cell.angle_beta   90.00
_cell.angle_gamma   90.00
#
_symmetry.space_group_name_H-M   'P 1'
#
loop_
_entity.id
_entity.type
_entity.pdbx_description
1 polymer ?
#
loop_
_entity_poly.entity_id
_entity_poly.type
_entity_poly.pdbx_seq_one_letter_code
_entity_poly.pdbx_strand_id
1 'polypeptide(L)'
;MMGYLESFGYLPEVKGGPGSLRSADQLKDALRNLQAFAGLPATGQLDVETQQLLQRPRCGLPDISLQHARRKRRKRYAVQGQKWHTLNITWR
;
A
#
# COMPACT_ATOMS: atom_id res chain seq x y z
N MET A 1 -4.06 0.87 -12.69
CA MET A 1 -3.43 1.86 -11.79
C MET A 1 -4.28 2.18 -10.57
N MET A 2 -5.50 2.71 -10.70
CA MET A 2 -6.33 3.09 -9.52
C MET A 2 -6.66 1.91 -8.60
N GLY A 3 -7.12 0.79 -9.17
CA GLY A 3 -7.38 -0.43 -8.40
C GLY A 3 -6.12 -1.03 -7.75
N TYR A 4 -4.93 -0.76 -8.29
CA TYR A 4 -3.66 -1.19 -7.67
C TYR A 4 -3.39 -0.37 -6.41
N LEU A 5 -3.49 0.95 -6.51
CA LEU A 5 -3.24 1.83 -5.36
C LEU A 5 -4.26 1.58 -4.24
N GLU A 6 -5.49 1.18 -4.59
CA GLU A 6 -6.49 0.71 -3.62
C GLU A 6 -6.13 -0.65 -3.01
N SER A 7 -5.85 -1.67 -3.83
CA SER A 7 -5.60 -3.03 -3.36
C SER A 7 -4.38 -3.12 -2.43
N PHE A 8 -3.38 -2.28 -2.66
CA PHE A 8 -2.17 -2.23 -1.85
C PHE A 8 -2.21 -1.21 -0.69
N GLY A 9 -3.34 -0.50 -0.51
CA GLY A 9 -3.59 0.38 0.63
C GLY A 9 -2.99 1.79 0.53
N TYR A 10 -2.56 2.21 -0.65
CA TYR A 10 -2.09 3.58 -0.91
C TYR A 10 -3.22 4.59 -1.08
N LEU A 11 -4.40 4.12 -1.51
CA LEU A 11 -5.64 4.90 -1.55
C LEU A 11 -6.70 4.26 -0.66
N PRO A 12 -7.52 5.06 0.04
CA PRO A 12 -8.65 4.54 0.80
C PRO A 12 -9.69 3.95 -0.17
N GLU A 13 -10.22 2.79 0.20
CA GLU A 13 -11.42 2.23 -0.44
C GLU A 13 -12.57 3.21 -0.27
N VAL A 14 -13.11 3.70 -1.38
CA VAL A 14 -14.29 4.55 -1.31
C VAL A 14 -15.52 3.65 -1.28
N LYS A 15 -16.24 3.68 -0.16
CA LYS A 15 -17.57 3.06 -0.02
C LYS A 15 -18.67 3.94 -0.62
N GLY A 16 -18.48 4.38 -1.87
CA GLY A 16 -19.44 5.19 -2.61
C GLY A 16 -19.33 4.85 -4.08
N GLY A 17 -20.47 4.73 -4.77
CA GLY A 17 -20.57 4.24 -6.15
C GLY A 17 -19.74 5.03 -7.19
N PRO A 18 -19.88 4.68 -8.48
CA PRO A 18 -19.06 5.26 -9.55
C PRO A 18 -19.25 6.79 -9.59
N GLY A 19 -18.26 7.54 -9.10
CA GLY A 19 -18.36 9.00 -8.99
C GLY A 19 -17.72 9.63 -7.76
N SER A 20 -17.04 8.88 -6.88
CA SER A 20 -16.26 9.51 -5.82
C SER A 20 -15.07 10.27 -6.41
N LEU A 21 -15.20 11.61 -6.42
CA LEU A 21 -14.16 12.54 -6.84
C LEU A 21 -12.92 12.36 -5.97
N ARG A 22 -11.86 11.79 -6.57
CA ARG A 22 -10.52 11.80 -5.98
C ARG A 22 -9.80 13.05 -6.43
N SER A 23 -9.25 13.79 -5.48
CA SER A 23 -8.41 14.94 -5.79
C SER A 23 -7.12 14.47 -6.49
N ALA A 24 -6.67 15.24 -7.47
CA ALA A 24 -5.38 15.00 -8.14
C ALA A 24 -4.22 14.92 -7.13
N ASP A 25 -4.29 15.74 -6.07
CA ASP A 25 -3.31 15.74 -4.98
C ASP A 25 -3.28 14.42 -4.22
N GLN A 26 -4.44 13.81 -3.96
CA GLN A 26 -4.52 12.53 -3.27
C GLN A 26 -3.88 11.39 -4.08
N LEU A 27 -4.04 11.44 -5.40
CA LEU A 27 -3.39 10.49 -6.30
C LEU A 27 -1.87 10.68 -6.32
N LYS A 28 -1.42 11.94 -6.37
CA LYS A 28 0.00 12.31 -6.32
C LYS A 28 0.65 11.85 -5.02
N ASP A 29 -0.05 11.98 -3.89
CA ASP A 29 0.41 11.48 -2.60
C ASP A 29 0.50 9.95 -2.55
N ALA A 30 -0.51 9.26 -3.07
CA ALA A 30 -0.49 7.80 -3.18
C ALA A 30 0.69 7.31 -4.03
N LEU A 31 0.96 7.97 -5.15
CA LEU A 31 2.12 7.68 -6.00
C LEU A 31 3.45 7.89 -5.27
N ARG A 32 3.61 9.02 -4.56
CA ARG A 32 4.82 9.27 -3.76
C ARG A 32 5.06 8.18 -2.72
N ASN A 33 4.00 7.71 -2.07
CA ASN A 33 4.10 6.63 -1.08
C ASN A 33 4.47 5.29 -1.73
N LEU A 34 3.89 4.97 -2.90
CA LEU A 34 4.25 3.77 -3.66
C LEU A 34 5.72 3.80 -4.08
N GLN A 35 6.18 4.92 -4.65
CA GLN A 35 7.56 5.10 -5.08
C GLN A 35 8.52 4.97 -3.91
N ALA A 36 8.25 5.65 -2.80
CA ALA A 36 9.06 5.54 -1.59
C ALA A 36 9.12 4.11 -1.04
N PHE A 37 8.01 3.36 -1.10
CA PHE A 37 7.98 1.96 -0.68
C PHE A 37 8.81 1.06 -1.61
N ALA A 38 8.75 1.31 -2.91
CA ALA A 38 9.52 0.58 -3.92
C ALA A 38 11.00 1.00 -3.99
N GLY A 39 11.41 2.03 -3.24
CA GLY A 39 12.77 2.59 -3.30
C GLY A 39 13.03 3.46 -4.53
N LEU A 40 11.98 3.88 -5.24
CA LEU A 40 12.04 4.81 -6.36
C LEU A 40 12.01 6.27 -5.87
N PRO A 41 12.52 7.23 -6.66
CA PRO A 41 12.35 8.65 -6.36
C PRO A 41 10.86 9.02 -6.22
N ALA A 42 10.49 9.66 -5.11
CA ALA A 42 9.10 10.03 -4.80
C ALA A 42 8.64 11.28 -5.58
N THR A 43 8.55 11.16 -6.90
CA THR A 43 8.13 12.22 -7.83
C THR A 43 6.63 12.53 -7.74
N GLY A 44 5.83 11.53 -7.35
CA GLY A 44 4.36 11.59 -7.40
C GLY A 44 3.80 11.58 -8.82
N GLN A 45 4.62 11.28 -9.81
CA GLN A 45 4.24 11.21 -11.22
C GLN A 45 4.33 9.78 -11.72
N LEU A 46 3.57 9.46 -12.76
CA LEU A 46 3.61 8.15 -13.38
C LEU A 46 4.79 8.04 -14.36
N ASP A 47 6.00 7.96 -13.82
CA ASP A 47 7.22 7.74 -14.60
C ASP A 47 7.32 6.29 -15.13
N VAL A 48 8.26 6.06 -16.05
CA VAL A 48 8.47 4.76 -16.71
C VAL A 48 8.80 3.66 -15.69
N GLU A 49 9.60 3.98 -14.68
CA GLU A 49 9.97 3.06 -13.60
C GLU A 49 8.75 2.66 -12.76
N THR A 50 7.89 3.62 -12.42
CA THR A 50 6.63 3.37 -11.71
C THR A 50 5.67 2.53 -12.57
N GLN A 51 5.62 2.75 -13.90
CA GLN A 51 4.81 1.91 -14.79
C GLN A 51 5.30 0.46 -14.83
N GLN A 52 6.62 0.25 -14.92
CA GLN A 52 7.21 -1.09 -14.86
C GLN A 52 6.94 -1.77 -13.51
N LEU A 53 7.03 -1.01 -12.41
CA LEU A 53 6.71 -1.48 -11.07
C LEU A 53 5.25 -1.96 -10.96
N LEU A 54 4.31 -1.21 -11.55
CA LEU A 54 2.88 -1.56 -11.54
C LEU A 54 2.57 -2.83 -12.34
N GLN A 55 3.38 -3.17 -13.34
CA GLN A 55 3.20 -4.36 -14.18
C GLN A 55 3.88 -5.62 -13.62
N ARG A 56 4.84 -5.46 -12.70
CA ARG A 56 5.60 -6.59 -12.17
C ARG A 56 4.71 -7.49 -11.30
N PRO A 57 4.73 -8.83 -11.51
CA PRO A 57 3.98 -9.74 -10.66
C PRO A 57 4.46 -9.64 -9.21
N ARG A 58 3.52 -9.69 -8.26
CA ARG A 58 3.79 -9.49 -6.84
C ARG A 58 2.81 -10.25 -5.95
N CYS A 59 3.12 -10.32 -4.66
CA CYS A 59 2.20 -10.80 -3.64
C CYS A 59 0.95 -9.91 -3.57
N GLY A 60 -0.24 -10.49 -3.34
CA GLY A 60 -1.50 -9.75 -3.22
C GLY A 60 -1.76 -9.15 -1.83
N LEU A 61 -0.83 -9.27 -0.88
CA LEU A 61 -0.95 -8.64 0.44
C LEU A 61 -0.75 -7.12 0.32
N PRO A 62 -1.53 -6.31 1.05
CA PRO A 62 -1.40 -4.86 1.02
C PRO A 62 -0.10 -4.38 1.66
N ASP A 63 0.53 -3.37 1.05
CA ASP A 63 1.80 -2.79 1.51
C ASP A 63 1.60 -1.94 2.77
N ILE A 64 0.49 -1.20 2.81
CA ILE A 64 0.16 -0.32 3.92
C ILE A 64 -1.13 -0.81 4.57
N SER A 65 -1.03 -1.23 5.83
CA SER A 65 -2.22 -1.45 6.65
C SER A 65 -2.74 -0.09 7.12
N LEU A 66 -3.87 0.35 6.55
CA LEU A 66 -4.55 1.59 6.95
C LEU A 66 -4.91 1.63 8.45
N GLN A 67 -5.06 0.47 9.10
CA GLN A 67 -5.24 0.39 10.56
C GLN A 67 -3.97 0.76 11.33
N HIS A 68 -2.78 0.37 10.84
CA HIS A 68 -1.51 0.67 11.47
C HIS A 68 -1.05 2.11 11.23
N ALA A 69 -1.41 2.69 10.09
CA ALA A 69 -1.10 4.09 9.74
C ALA A 69 -1.71 5.12 10.72
N ARG A 70 -2.81 4.76 11.42
CA ARG A 70 -3.44 5.62 12.45
C ARG A 70 -2.63 5.75 13.75
N ARG A 71 -1.58 4.94 13.95
CA ARG A 71 -0.77 4.99 15.18
C ARG A 71 0.28 6.10 15.06
N LYS A 72 0.09 7.21 15.81
CA LYS A 72 1.03 8.37 15.86
C LYS A 72 2.47 8.02 16.25
N ARG A 73 2.73 6.90 16.94
CA ARG A 73 4.06 6.52 17.41
C ARG A 73 4.66 5.41 16.54
N ARG A 74 5.73 5.72 15.79
CA ARG A 74 6.59 4.70 15.14
C ARG A 74 7.18 3.80 16.23
N LYS A 75 6.83 2.52 16.20
CA LYS A 75 7.52 1.51 17.03
C LYS A 75 8.92 1.28 16.43
N ARG A 76 9.94 1.16 17.29
CA ARG A 76 11.32 0.87 16.89
C ARG A 76 11.46 -0.46 16.13
N TYR A 77 10.54 -1.39 16.40
CA TYR A 77 10.43 -2.66 15.70
C TYR A 77 9.02 -2.78 15.16
N ALA A 78 8.89 -3.27 13.93
CA ALA A 78 7.63 -3.77 13.45
C ALA A 78 7.31 -5.04 14.23
N VAL A 79 6.43 -4.96 15.22
CA VAL A 79 5.75 -6.17 15.72
C VAL A 79 4.85 -6.60 14.58
N GLN A 80 5.43 -7.29 13.60
CA GLN A 80 4.69 -7.80 12.47
C GLN A 80 3.82 -8.95 12.97
N GLY A 81 2.51 -8.71 12.96
CA GLY A 81 1.53 -9.77 12.82
C GLY A 81 0.99 -10.42 14.08
N GLN A 82 0.02 -11.28 13.77
CA GLN A 82 -0.47 -12.37 14.60
C GLN A 82 0.70 -13.34 14.80
N LYS A 83 1.03 -13.67 16.05
CA LYS A 83 2.04 -14.70 16.33
C LYS A 83 1.36 -16.05 16.45
N TRP A 84 2.03 -17.10 16.00
CA TRP A 84 1.62 -18.45 16.37
C TRP A 84 1.80 -18.61 17.88
N HIS A 85 0.75 -19.07 18.57
CA HIS A 85 0.79 -19.38 19.99
C HIS A 85 1.39 -20.77 20.26
N THR A 86 1.57 -21.57 19.21
CA THR A 86 2.16 -22.90 19.21
C THR A 86 3.42 -22.90 18.35
N LEU A 87 4.36 -23.80 18.67
CA LEU A 87 5.59 -23.98 17.91
C LEU A 87 5.45 -25.04 16.81
N ASN A 88 4.50 -25.97 16.96
CA ASN A 88 4.22 -26.97 15.94
C ASN A 88 3.17 -26.41 14.97
N ILE A 89 3.60 -26.10 13.75
CA ILE A 89 2.78 -25.52 12.68
C ILE A 89 2.56 -26.59 11.61
N THR A 90 1.31 -27.00 11.41
CA THR A 90 0.92 -27.96 10.37
C THR A 90 0.17 -27.25 9.23
N TRP A 91 0.25 -27.80 8.02
CA TRP A 91 -0.40 -27.27 6.81
C TRP A 91 -1.13 -28.41 6.07
N ARG A 92 -2.06 -28.06 5.17
CA ARG A 92 -2.76 -29.02 4.29
C ARG A 92 -2.83 -28.49 2.87
#